data_AF-A0A4Y7J1J2-F1
#
_entry.id   AF-A0A4Y7J1J2-F1
#
_cell.length_a   1.000
_cell.length_b   1.000
_cell.length_c   1.000
_cell.angle_alpha   90.00
_cell.angle_beta   90.00
_cell.angle_gamma   90.00
#
_symmetry.space_group_name_H-M   'P 1'
#
loop_
_entity.id
_entity.type
_entity.pdbx_description
1 polymer ?
#
loop_
_entity_poly.entity_id
_entity_poly.type
_entity_poly.pdbx_seq_one_letter_code
_entity_poly.pdbx_strand_id
1 'polypeptide(L)'
;MGIINVFQEFIFRVDFYIWDSLMPIILPIDPLQARHEFDGYLPQKGLVDLALSPHCRIELLEAPFFVVSLREVEIVHLAVGLDHVDMTVVFKDFKRGVLDSKSIPITRLNGIRE
;
A
#
# COMPACT_ATOMS: atom_id res chain seq x y z
N MET A 1 -22.96 10.28 -17.08
CA MET A 1 -21.97 9.20 -16.86
C MET A 1 -21.07 9.66 -15.72
N GLY A 2 -21.02 8.94 -14.60
CA GLY A 2 -20.25 9.38 -13.42
C GLY A 2 -18.74 9.33 -13.67
N ILE A 3 -17.97 10.19 -12.98
CA ILE A 3 -16.51 10.27 -13.12
C ILE A 3 -15.81 8.93 -12.91
N ILE A 4 -16.35 8.09 -12.01
CA ILE A 4 -15.86 6.73 -11.74
C ILE A 4 -15.97 5.86 -12.99
N ASN A 5 -17.10 5.89 -13.69
CA ASN A 5 -17.31 5.05 -14.88
C ASN A 5 -16.37 5.46 -16.02
N VAL A 6 -16.12 6.76 -16.19
CA VAL A 6 -15.17 7.27 -17.18
C VAL A 6 -13.75 6.79 -16.86
N PHE A 7 -13.36 6.85 -15.59
CA PHE A 7 -12.04 6.42 -15.15
C PHE A 7 -11.85 4.90 -15.27
N GLN A 8 -12.86 4.11 -14.91
CA GLN A 8 -12.86 2.66 -15.10
C GLN A 8 -12.78 2.26 -16.57
N GLU A 9 -13.49 2.96 -17.46
CA GLU A 9 -13.40 2.71 -18.90
C GLU A 9 -12.00 3.04 -19.43
N PHE A 10 -11.39 4.13 -18.96
CA PHE A 10 -10.01 4.47 -19.30
C PHE A 10 -9.03 3.38 -18.86
N ILE A 11 -9.13 2.93 -17.61
CA ILE A 11 -8.33 1.82 -17.05
C ILE A 11 -8.44 0.58 -17.93
N PHE A 12 -9.67 0.16 -18.24
CA PHE A 12 -9.92 -1.02 -19.08
C PHE A 12 -9.26 -0.89 -20.46
N ARG A 13 -9.36 0.27 -21.09
CA ARG A 13 -8.77 0.48 -22.41
C ARG A 13 -7.26 0.44 -22.39
N VAL A 14 -6.65 1.03 -21.36
CA VAL A 14 -5.21 1.02 -21.17
C VAL A 14 -4.74 -0.42 -21.00
N ASP A 15 -5.28 -1.14 -20.02
CA ASP A 15 -4.88 -2.52 -19.70
C ASP A 15 -4.99 -3.46 -20.92
N PHE A 16 -6.15 -3.46 -21.58
CA PHE A 16 -6.44 -4.43 -22.63
C PHE A 16 -5.85 -4.08 -24.00
N TYR A 17 -5.88 -2.80 -24.42
CA TYR A 17 -5.48 -2.44 -25.78
C TYR A 17 -4.05 -1.94 -25.90
N ILE A 18 -3.50 -1.36 -24.83
CA ILE A 18 -2.17 -0.74 -24.87
C ILE A 18 -1.13 -1.68 -24.27
N TRP A 19 -1.35 -2.14 -23.04
CA TRP A 19 -0.34 -2.93 -22.33
C TRP A 19 -0.15 -4.32 -22.94
N ASP A 20 -1.23 -5.02 -23.26
CA ASP A 20 -1.19 -6.33 -23.93
C ASP A 20 -0.52 -6.27 -25.32
N SER A 21 -0.63 -5.12 -26.01
CA SER A 21 -0.02 -4.92 -27.33
C SER A 21 1.45 -4.49 -27.26
N LEU A 22 1.93 -3.90 -26.16
CA LEU A 22 3.24 -3.24 -26.10
C LEU A 22 4.29 -4.00 -25.30
N MET A 23 3.90 -4.79 -24.29
CA MET A 23 4.85 -5.47 -23.39
C MET A 23 4.31 -6.84 -22.97
N PRO A 24 5.07 -7.95 -23.13
CA PRO A 24 4.74 -9.23 -22.50
C PRO A 24 4.93 -9.20 -20.97
N ILE A 25 5.41 -8.07 -20.42
CA ILE A 25 5.44 -7.81 -18.98
C ILE A 25 4.03 -7.33 -18.61
N ILE A 26 3.20 -8.27 -18.18
CA ILE A 26 1.90 -8.00 -17.59
C ILE A 26 2.16 -7.17 -16.33
N LEU A 27 1.95 -5.85 -16.40
CA LEU A 27 1.77 -5.02 -15.20
C LEU A 27 0.26 -4.99 -14.96
N PRO A 28 -0.30 -5.93 -14.18
CA PRO A 28 -1.72 -5.92 -13.91
C PRO A 28 -2.07 -4.60 -13.20
N ILE A 29 -3.14 -3.96 -13.61
CA ILE A 29 -3.70 -2.85 -12.83
C ILE A 29 -4.33 -3.46 -11.59
N ASP A 30 -3.58 -3.41 -10.50
CA ASP A 30 -4.00 -3.93 -9.20
C ASP A 30 -5.18 -3.12 -8.65
N PRO A 31 -6.36 -3.75 -8.44
CA PRO A 31 -7.44 -3.07 -7.75
C PRO A 31 -7.04 -2.80 -6.30
N LEU A 32 -7.38 -1.61 -5.81
CA LEU A 32 -7.33 -1.29 -4.38
C LEU A 32 -8.23 -2.27 -3.62
N GLN A 33 -7.67 -2.94 -2.62
CA GLN A 33 -8.46 -3.79 -1.75
C GLN A 33 -9.07 -2.94 -0.63
N ALA A 34 -10.26 -2.40 -0.86
CA ALA A 34 -10.99 -1.53 0.07
C ALA A 34 -11.21 -2.13 1.48
N ARG A 35 -11.00 -3.44 1.67
CA ARG A 35 -11.10 -4.14 2.97
C ARG A 35 -9.84 -4.06 3.83
N HIS A 36 -8.74 -3.58 3.28
CA HIS A 36 -7.43 -3.53 3.95
C HIS A 36 -6.89 -2.10 4.06
N GLU A 37 -7.79 -1.12 4.12
CA GLU A 37 -7.45 0.25 4.48
C GLU A 37 -7.21 0.30 5.99
N PHE A 38 -6.02 0.77 6.39
CA PHE A 38 -5.67 0.94 7.80
C PHE A 38 -4.92 2.24 8.01
N ASP A 39 -5.18 2.89 9.14
CA ASP A 39 -4.44 4.08 9.54
C ASP A 39 -2.98 3.67 9.81
N GLY A 40 -2.06 4.29 9.07
CA GLY A 40 -0.63 4.15 9.27
C GLY A 40 0.01 5.48 9.58
N TYR A 41 1.21 5.43 10.15
CA TYR A 41 2.02 6.63 10.34
C TYR A 41 3.12 6.68 9.28
N LEU A 42 3.19 7.78 8.53
CA LEU A 42 4.28 8.07 7.60
C LEU A 42 5.12 9.24 8.16
N PRO A 43 6.47 9.12 8.17
CA PRO A 43 7.34 10.15 8.76
C PRO A 43 7.11 11.58 8.24
N GLN A 44 6.68 11.72 6.98
CA GLN A 44 6.48 13.03 6.35
C GLN A 44 5.05 13.57 6.45
N LYS A 45 4.08 12.74 6.87
CA LYS A 45 2.64 13.08 6.83
C LYS A 45 1.89 12.84 8.13
N GLY A 46 2.50 12.16 9.09
CA GLY A 46 1.80 11.75 10.29
C GLY A 46 0.82 10.62 10.01
N LEU A 47 -0.38 10.70 10.60
CA LEU A 47 -1.44 9.70 10.45
C LEU A 47 -2.09 9.81 9.06
N VAL A 48 -2.08 8.71 8.31
CA VAL A 48 -2.65 8.63 6.96
C VAL A 48 -3.40 7.31 6.77
N ASP A 49 -4.38 7.31 5.87
CA ASP A 49 -5.05 6.10 5.43
C ASP A 49 -4.15 5.38 4.41
N LEU A 50 -3.60 4.23 4.80
CA LEU A 50 -2.82 3.39 3.92
C LEU A 50 -3.74 2.34 3.30
N ALA A 51 -3.56 2.10 2.00
CA ALA A 51 -4.25 1.03 1.30
C ALA A 51 -3.27 -0.06 0.85
N LEU A 52 -3.78 -1.29 0.76
CA LEU A 52 -3.07 -2.42 0.18
C LEU A 52 -3.56 -2.70 -1.25
N SER A 53 -2.59 -2.93 -2.13
CA SER A 53 -2.77 -3.69 -3.36
C SER A 53 -2.22 -5.10 -3.13
N PRO A 54 -2.52 -6.09 -4.01
CA PRO A 54 -1.93 -7.43 -3.95
C PRO A 54 -0.40 -7.47 -3.83
N HIS A 55 0.29 -6.42 -4.29
CA HIS A 55 1.74 -6.40 -4.37
C HIS A 55 2.38 -5.19 -3.70
N CYS A 56 1.61 -4.18 -3.31
CA CYS A 56 2.12 -2.91 -2.81
C CYS A 56 1.34 -2.40 -1.61
N ARG A 57 2.02 -1.63 -0.77
CA ARG A 57 1.42 -0.74 0.22
C ARG A 57 1.52 0.70 -0.28
N ILE A 58 0.40 1.42 -0.31
CA ILE A 58 0.32 2.73 -0.96
C ILE A 58 -0.43 3.77 -0.15
N GLU A 59 -0.08 5.04 -0.36
CA GLU A 59 -0.87 6.21 -0.01
C GLU A 59 -0.75 7.21 -1.17
N LEU A 60 -1.85 7.40 -1.86
CA LEU A 60 -1.94 8.18 -3.11
C LEU A 60 -2.96 9.31 -3.03
N LEU A 61 -3.51 9.59 -1.83
CA LEU A 61 -4.54 10.61 -1.65
C LEU A 61 -3.93 12.01 -1.75
N GLU A 62 -2.80 12.23 -1.09
CA GLU A 62 -2.11 13.52 -1.10
C GLU A 62 -0.63 13.39 -1.48
N ALA A 63 0.02 14.48 -1.86
CA ALA A 63 1.48 14.49 -2.06
C ALA A 63 2.20 14.81 -0.72
N PRO A 64 3.40 14.26 -0.46
CA PRO A 64 4.16 13.30 -1.28
C PRO A 64 3.54 11.90 -1.26
N PHE A 65 3.43 11.27 -2.43
CA PHE A 65 2.90 9.92 -2.55
C PHE A 65 3.84 8.88 -1.93
N PHE A 66 3.26 7.84 -1.36
CA PHE A 66 4.00 6.72 -0.78
C PHE A 66 3.66 5.43 -1.53
N VAL A 67 4.68 4.72 -2.02
CA VAL A 67 4.54 3.41 -2.65
C VAL A 67 5.68 2.51 -2.18
N VAL A 68 5.34 1.36 -1.62
CA VAL A 68 6.28 0.31 -1.24
C VAL A 68 5.82 -1.01 -1.84
N SER A 69 6.70 -1.67 -2.59
CA SER A 69 6.45 -3.03 -3.05
C SER A 69 6.67 -4.02 -1.91
N LEU A 70 5.71 -4.92 -1.69
CA LEU A 70 5.84 -6.02 -0.72
C LEU A 70 7.00 -6.96 -1.07
N ARG A 71 7.44 -7.00 -2.34
CA ARG A 71 8.60 -7.79 -2.76
C ARG A 71 9.94 -7.22 -2.27
N GLU A 72 9.99 -5.94 -1.94
CA GLU A 72 11.17 -5.26 -1.41
C GLU A 72 11.30 -5.41 0.10
N VAL A 73 10.24 -5.86 0.77
CA VAL A 73 10.23 -6.12 2.21
C VAL A 73 11.00 -7.41 2.49
N GLU A 74 11.92 -7.34 3.44
CA GLU A 74 12.65 -8.50 3.98
C GLU A 74 11.87 -9.07 5.17
N ILE A 75 11.53 -8.22 6.14
CA ILE A 75 10.81 -8.62 7.35
C ILE A 75 9.99 -7.47 7.91
N VAL A 76 8.89 -7.82 8.57
CA VAL A 76 8.09 -6.90 9.39
C VAL A 76 8.22 -7.33 10.85
N HIS A 77 8.63 -6.40 11.71
CA HIS A 77 8.64 -6.57 13.15
C HIS A 77 7.43 -5.86 13.77
N LEU A 78 6.70 -6.56 14.62
CA LEU A 78 5.57 -6.02 15.37
C LEU A 78 5.93 -6.02 16.87
N ALA A 79 5.99 -4.85 17.47
CA ALA A 79 6.19 -4.68 18.91
C ALA A 79 4.84 -4.33 19.55
N VAL A 80 4.31 -5.27 20.34
CA VAL A 80 2.96 -5.15 20.92
C VAL A 80 3.04 -4.45 22.27
N GLY A 81 2.36 -3.31 22.38
CA GLY A 81 2.09 -2.58 23.61
C GLY A 81 0.76 -2.99 24.26
N LEU A 82 0.33 -2.23 25.27
CA LEU A 82 -0.92 -2.49 26.01
C LEU A 82 -2.17 -2.27 25.15
N ASP A 83 -2.22 -1.17 24.41
CA ASP A 83 -3.38 -0.72 23.61
C ASP A 83 -3.02 -0.40 22.14
N HIS A 84 -1.73 -0.54 21.80
CA HIS A 84 -1.19 -0.22 20.49
C HIS A 84 -0.12 -1.22 20.07
N VAL A 85 0.24 -1.19 18.80
CA VAL A 85 1.34 -1.95 18.22
C VAL A 85 2.20 -1.03 17.38
N ASP A 86 3.50 -1.16 17.53
CA ASP A 86 4.48 -0.53 16.66
C ASP A 86 4.87 -1.53 15.57
N MET A 87 4.95 -1.05 14.33
CA MET A 87 5.33 -1.84 13.17
C MET A 87 6.58 -1.24 12.54
N THR A 88 7.63 -2.05 12.43
CA THR A 88 8.85 -1.70 11.72
C THR A 88 9.04 -2.62 10.51
N VAL A 89 9.11 -2.04 9.33
CA VAL A 89 9.36 -2.75 8.07
C VAL A 89 10.83 -2.58 7.70
N VAL A 90 11.52 -3.71 7.53
CA VAL A 90 12.90 -3.77 7.07
C VAL A 90 12.89 -4.20 5.60
N PHE A 91 13.58 -3.44 4.76
CA PHE A 91 13.71 -3.76 3.33
C PHE A 91 14.91 -4.66 3.06
N LYS A 92 14.85 -5.38 1.94
CA LYS A 92 15.96 -6.19 1.40
C LYS A 92 17.21 -5.36 1.14
N ASP A 93 17.02 -4.09 0.76
CA ASP A 93 18.12 -3.13 0.69
C ASP A 93 18.29 -2.44 2.06
N PHE A 94 19.21 -2.96 2.87
CA PHE A 94 19.51 -2.42 4.19
C PHE A 94 20.07 -0.99 4.17
N LYS A 95 20.45 -0.44 3.02
CA LYS A 95 20.90 0.96 2.90
C LYS A 95 19.72 1.95 2.86
N ARG A 96 18.52 1.48 2.50
CA ARG A 96 17.29 2.28 2.41
C ARG A 96 16.78 2.77 3.77
N GLY A 97 17.28 2.20 4.86
CA GLY A 97 16.73 2.42 6.20
C GLY A 97 15.48 1.59 6.45
N VAL A 98 14.82 1.83 7.58
CA VAL A 98 13.58 1.14 7.97
C VAL A 98 12.39 2.08 7.83
N LEU A 99 11.21 1.50 7.62
CA LEU A 99 9.96 2.23 7.70
C LEU A 99 9.29 1.91 9.04
N ASP A 100 9.05 2.94 9.84
CA ASP A 100 8.53 2.79 11.19
C ASP A 100 7.14 3.44 11.30
N SER A 101 6.18 2.67 11.80
CA SER A 101 4.81 3.10 12.05
C SER A 101 4.48 2.81 13.50
N LYS A 102 4.34 3.87 14.31
CA LYS A 102 4.14 3.75 15.76
C LYS A 102 2.69 3.91 16.15
N SER A 103 2.34 3.34 17.30
CA SER A 103 1.08 3.52 18.00
C SER A 103 -0.15 3.14 17.20
N ILE A 104 -0.08 2.07 16.39
CA ILE A 104 -1.22 1.54 15.63
C ILE A 104 -2.21 0.94 16.65
N PRO A 105 -3.47 1.42 16.75
CA PRO A 105 -4.42 0.88 17.70
C PRO A 105 -4.64 -0.62 17.52
N ILE A 106 -4.62 -1.39 18.62
CA ILE A 106 -4.70 -2.86 18.56
C ILE A 106 -6.02 -3.36 17.94
N THR A 107 -7.08 -2.54 17.99
CA THR A 107 -8.38 -2.80 17.34
C THR A 107 -8.29 -2.86 15.82
N ARG A 108 -7.25 -2.27 15.21
CA ARG A 108 -7.03 -2.24 13.75
C ARG A 108 -6.14 -3.38 13.26
N LEU A 109 -5.63 -4.23 14.16
CA LEU A 109 -4.65 -5.27 13.85
C LEU A 109 -5.22 -6.50 13.15
N ASN A 110 -6.53 -6.74 13.30
CA ASN A 110 -7.21 -7.86 12.65
C ASN A 110 -7.11 -7.79 11.11
N GLY A 111 -6.92 -6.61 10.50
CA GLY A 111 -6.71 -6.46 9.06
C GLY A 111 -5.24 -6.49 8.59
N ILE A 112 -4.27 -6.53 9.51
CA ILE A 112 -2.83 -6.49 9.19
C ILE A 112 -2.21 -7.90 9.15
N ARG A 113 -2.83 -8.88 9.83
CA ARG A 113 -2.30 -10.24 10.00
C ARG A 113 -2.76 -11.23 8.91
N GLU A 114 -3.90 -10.98 8.28
CA GLU A 114 -4.46 -11.83 7.21
C GLU A 114 -3.88 -11.46 5.83
#